data_AF-A0A7W9CMJ4-F1
#
_entry.id   AF-A0A7W9CMJ4-F1
#
_cell.length_a   1.000
_cell.length_b   1.000
_cell.length_c   1.000
_cell.angle_alpha   90.00
_cell.angle_beta   90.00
_cell.angle_gamma   90.00
#
_symmetry.space_group_name_H-M   'P 1'
#
loop_
_entity.id
_entity.type
_entity.pdbx_description
1 polymer ?
#
loop_
_entity_poly.entity_id
_entity_poly.type
_entity_poly.pdbx_seq_one_letter_code
_entity_poly.pdbx_strand_id
1 'polypeptide(L)' 'MVTELSPYLTMDDSPTVGTLAGRGRTMTDLRSGDADMFTLPTPGVGRVRGQSAAWPDVQAIATTGPGLGQGEMASYRTGR' A
#
# COMPACT_ATOMS: atom_id res chain seq x y z
N MET A 1 -17.61 -11.72 -9.05
CA MET A 1 -16.52 -10.94 -8.42
C MET A 1 -15.88 -9.89 -9.35
N VAL A 2 -15.17 -10.25 -10.42
CA VAL A 2 -14.51 -9.23 -11.28
C VAL A 2 -15.52 -8.25 -11.89
N THR A 3 -16.63 -8.76 -12.43
CA THR A 3 -17.72 -7.96 -13.03
C THR A 3 -18.54 -7.16 -12.02
N GLU A 4 -18.48 -7.50 -10.73
CA GLU A 4 -19.25 -6.80 -9.68
C GLU A 4 -18.48 -5.59 -9.14
N LEU A 5 -17.15 -5.66 -9.12
CA LEU A 5 -16.29 -4.60 -8.60
C LEU A 5 -15.78 -3.67 -9.71
N SER A 6 -15.57 -4.18 -10.92
CA SER A 6 -15.00 -3.38 -12.02
C SER A 6 -15.76 -2.10 -12.36
N PRO A 7 -17.11 -1.99 -12.25
CA PRO A 7 -17.81 -0.74 -12.55
C PRO A 7 -17.49 0.40 -11.56
N TYR A 8 -16.95 0.07 -10.39
CA TYR A 8 -16.63 1.03 -9.33
C TYR A 8 -15.12 1.33 -9.21
N LEU A 9 -14.31 0.77 -10.12
CA LEU A 9 -12.86 0.94 -10.14
C LEU A 9 -12.48 1.75 -11.38
N THR A 10 -11.85 2.90 -11.17
CA THR A 10 -11.14 3.61 -12.23
C THR A 10 -9.68 3.22 -12.17
N MET A 11 -9.13 2.82 -13.32
CA MET A 11 -7.73 2.44 -13.46
C MET A 11 -7.10 3.34 -14.50
N ASP A 12 -5.79 3.57 -14.39
CA ASP A 12 -5.02 4.19 -15.45
C ASP A 12 -4.93 3.24 -16.66
N ASP A 13 -4.47 3.74 -17.80
CA ASP A 13 -4.43 2.96 -19.05
C ASP A 13 -3.42 1.78 -19.01
N SER A 14 -2.62 1.67 -17.95
CA SER A 14 -1.50 0.72 -17.87
C SER A 14 -1.89 -0.71 -17.42
N PRO A 15 -2.72 -0.94 -16.39
CA PRO A 15 -3.25 -2.28 -16.09
C PRO A 15 -4.46 -2.61 -16.97
N THR A 16 -4.27 -3.49 -17.95
CA THR A 16 -5.41 -4.12 -18.63
C THR A 16 -6.11 -5.13 -17.71
N VAL A 17 -7.40 -5.40 -17.95
CA VAL A 17 -8.17 -6.42 -17.21
C VAL A 17 -7.48 -7.80 -17.23
N GLY A 18 -6.82 -8.15 -18.35
CA GLY A 18 -6.05 -9.39 -18.47
C GLY A 18 -4.86 -9.44 -17.51
N THR A 19 -4.13 -8.33 -17.36
CA THR A 19 -3.01 -8.22 -16.42
C THR A 19 -3.47 -8.42 -14.98
N LEU A 20 -4.62 -7.86 -14.62
CA LEU A 20 -5.18 -7.97 -13.26
C LEU A 20 -5.68 -9.38 -12.96
N ALA A 21 -6.37 -10.01 -13.90
CA ALA A 21 -6.81 -11.40 -13.74
C ALA A 21 -5.61 -12.37 -13.63
N GLY A 22 -4.54 -12.11 -14.40
CA GLY A 22 -3.29 -12.87 -14.31
C GLY A 22 -2.62 -12.74 -12.94
N ARG A 23 -2.47 -11.52 -12.43
CA ARG A 23 -1.93 -11.26 -11.07
C ARG A 23 -2.84 -11.80 -9.97
N GLY A 24 -4.16 -11.71 -10.13
CA GLY A 24 -5.12 -12.27 -9.18
C GLY A 24 -4.99 -13.79 -9.05
N ARG A 25 -4.74 -14.50 -10.16
CA ARG A 25 -4.47 -15.95 -10.11
C ARG A 25 -3.22 -16.31 -9.32
N THR A 26 -2.17 -15.48 -9.35
CA THR A 26 -0.96 -15.75 -8.55
C THR A 26 -1.17 -15.49 -7.06
N MET A 27 -2.33 -14.96 -6.66
CA MET A 27 -2.64 -14.53 -5.30
C MET A 27 -3.79 -15.34 -4.66
N THR A 28 -4.32 -16.39 -5.31
CA THR A 28 -5.50 -17.14 -4.83
C THR A 28 -5.29 -17.84 -3.49
N ASP A 29 -4.04 -18.19 -3.20
CA ASP A 29 -3.65 -18.90 -1.99
C ASP A 29 -3.27 -17.97 -0.84
N LEU A 30 -3.14 -16.66 -1.10
CA LEU A 30 -2.87 -15.68 -0.05
C LEU A 30 -4.04 -15.62 0.94
N ARG A 31 -3.69 -15.61 2.22
CA ARG A 31 -4.58 -15.44 3.36
C ARG A 31 -4.19 -14.18 4.12
N SER A 32 -5.03 -13.76 5.05
CA SER A 32 -4.79 -12.56 5.85
C SER A 32 -3.46 -12.60 6.63
N GLY A 33 -3.00 -13.80 7.01
CA GLY A 33 -1.72 -14.00 7.70
C GLY A 33 -0.48 -13.87 6.80
N ASP A 34 -0.66 -13.91 5.48
CA ASP A 34 0.44 -13.82 4.50
C ASP A 34 0.71 -12.37 4.07
N ALA A 35 -0.06 -11.41 4.59
CA ALA A 35 0.02 -10.01 4.24
C ALA A 35 0.51 -9.18 5.44
N ASP A 36 1.58 -8.41 5.21
CA ASP A 36 2.07 -7.46 6.18
C ASP A 36 1.49 -6.08 5.91
N MET A 37 0.67 -5.58 6.85
CA MET A 37 0.16 -4.20 6.81
C MET A 37 0.93 -3.30 7.77
N PHE A 38 1.22 -2.09 7.31
CA PHE A 38 1.86 -1.03 8.08
C PHE A 38 1.32 0.33 7.60
N THR A 39 1.51 1.37 8.41
CA THR A 39 1.19 2.75 8.04
C THR A 39 2.48 3.51 7.82
N LEU A 40 2.52 4.37 6.79
CA LEU A 40 3.69 5.22 6.57
C LEU A 40 3.96 6.10 7.79
N PRO A 41 5.22 6.26 8.21
CA PRO A 41 5.56 7.12 9.33
C PRO A 41 5.10 8.55 9.11
N THR A 42 4.59 9.16 10.18
CA THR A 42 4.15 10.56 10.21
C THR A 42 4.59 11.19 11.52
N PRO A 43 5.06 12.46 11.52
CA PRO A 43 5.36 13.18 12.76
C PRO A 43 4.08 13.64 13.49
N GLY A 44 2.90 13.30 12.96
CA GLY A 44 1.60 13.61 13.55
C GLY A 44 0.66 14.33 12.58
N VAL A 45 -0.54 14.61 13.07
CA VAL A 45 -1.57 15.35 12.33
C VAL A 45 -1.44 16.83 12.61
N GLY A 46 -1.15 17.61 11.58
CA GLY A 46 -1.14 19.08 11.59
C GLY A 46 -2.40 19.67 10.97
N ARG A 47 -2.39 20.99 10.76
CA ARG A 47 -3.49 21.71 10.13
C ARG A 47 -2.98 22.58 8.98
N VAL A 48 -3.59 22.45 7.80
CA VAL A 48 -3.31 23.32 6.64
C VAL A 48 -4.60 23.76 5.98
N ARG A 49 -4.68 25.07 5.71
CA ARG A 49 -5.87 25.73 5.12
C ARG A 49 -7.16 25.37 5.85
N GLY A 50 -7.10 25.29 7.19
CA GLY A 50 -8.25 24.98 8.03
C GLY A 50 -8.58 23.49 8.15
N GLN A 51 -7.92 22.61 7.40
CA GLN A 51 -8.16 21.15 7.39
C GLN A 51 -7.06 20.39 8.11
N SER A 52 -7.41 19.25 8.70
CA SER A 52 -6.44 18.30 9.26
C SER A 52 -5.61 17.65 8.16
N ALA A 53 -4.30 17.57 8.35
CA ALA A 53 -3.40 16.97 7.38
C ALA A 53 -2.30 16.18 8.10
N ALA A 54 -2.15 14.91 7.72
CA ALA A 54 -1.07 14.05 8.21
C ALA A 54 0.12 14.19 7.26
N TRP A 55 1.27 14.66 7.78
CA TRP A 55 2.45 14.84 6.96
C TRP A 55 3.26 13.56 6.84
N PRO A 56 3.67 13.16 5.63
CA PRO A 56 4.59 12.05 5.49
C PRO A 56 5.93 12.45 6.13
N ASP A 57 6.48 11.58 6.97
CA ASP A 57 7.86 11.72 7.42
C ASP A 57 8.78 11.28 6.28
N VAL A 58 9.19 12.24 5.45
CA VAL A 58 10.02 11.98 4.27
C VAL A 58 11.38 11.35 4.62
N GLN A 59 11.90 11.59 5.82
CA GLN A 59 13.17 11.01 6.25
C GLN A 59 12.99 9.54 6.62
N ALA A 60 11.97 9.22 7.41
CA ALA A 60 11.64 7.83 7.75
C ALA A 60 11.14 7.03 6.52
N ILE A 61 10.48 7.69 5.57
CA ILE A 61 10.07 7.05 4.31
C ILE A 61 11.29 6.71 3.45
N ALA A 62 12.32 7.56 3.42
CA ALA A 62 13.55 7.28 2.68
C ALA A 62 14.25 6.00 3.15
N THR A 63 14.11 5.63 4.42
CA THR A 63 14.62 4.35 4.95
C THR A 63 13.63 3.20 4.72
N THR A 64 12.33 3.48 4.69
CA THR A 64 11.26 2.48 4.46
C THR A 64 11.19 2.02 3.01
N GLY A 65 11.45 2.90 2.04
CA GLY A 65 11.42 2.60 0.61
C GLY A 65 12.31 1.41 0.19
N PRO A 66 13.58 1.35 0.62
CA PRO A 66 14.45 0.18 0.40
C PRO A 66 13.89 -1.11 1.00
N GLY A 67 13.33 -1.06 2.21
CA GLY A 67 12.71 -2.22 2.86
C GLY A 67 11.47 -2.75 2.12
N LEU A 68 10.71 -1.85 1.48
CA LEU A 68 9.60 -2.24 0.59
C LEU A 68 10.09 -2.98 -0.65
N GLY A 69 11.17 -2.48 -1.28
CA GLY A 69 11.74 -3.10 -2.48
C GLY A 69 12.41 -4.45 -2.22
N GLN A 70 12.88 -4.68 -0.99
CA GLN A 70 13.60 -5.89 -0.58
C GLN A 70 12.73 -6.91 0.16
N GLY A 71 11.46 -6.58 0.43
CA GLY A 71 10.54 -7.47 1.16
C GLY A 71 10.84 -7.58 2.67
N GLU A 72 11.57 -6.62 3.23
CA GLU A 72 12.02 -6.63 4.64
C GLU A 72 11.07 -5.87 5.57
N MET A 73 9.82 -5.65 5.13
CA MET A 73 8.84 -4.81 5.84
C MET A 73 8.44 -5.34 7.21
N ALA A 74 8.60 -6.64 7.46
CA ALA A 74 8.40 -7.24 8.77
C ALA A 74 9.29 -6.60 9.86
N SER A 75 10.47 -6.05 9.50
CA SER A 75 11.38 -5.39 10.44
C SER A 75 10.83 -4.07 11.02
N TYR A 76 9.93 -3.38 10.30
CA TYR A 76 9.26 -2.16 10.77
C TYR A 76 8.21 -2.44 11.85
N ARG A 77 7.75 -3.68 11.97
CA ARG A 77 6.76 -4.12 12.98
C ARG A 77 7.35 -4.20 14.39
N THR A 78 8.67 -4.36 14.51
CA THR A 78 9.37 -4.57 15.78
C THR A 78 9.82 -3.31 16.50
N GLY A 79 9.55 -2.11 15.96
CA GLY A 79 9.85 -0.84 16.64
C GLY A 79 11.34 -0.65 16.92
N ARG A 80 12.07 -0.17 15.92
CA ARG A 80 13.26 0.67 16.13
C ARG A 80 12.99 2.03 15.54
#